data_AF-A0A947B123-F1
#
_entry.id   AF-A0A947B123-F1
#
_cell.length_a   1.000
_cell.length_b   1.000
_cell.length_c   1.000
_cell.angle_alpha   90.00
_cell.angle_beta   90.00
_cell.angle_gamma   90.00
#
_symmetry.space_group_name_H-M   'P 1'
#
loop_
_entity.id
_entity.type
_entity.pdbx_description
1 polymer ?
#
loop_
_entity_poly.entity_id
_entity_poly.type
_entity_poly.pdbx_seq_one_letter_code
_entity_poly.pdbx_strand_id
1 'polypeptide(L)' 'GALIDPHNDHRIAMSFAVAGLVTRGVRIADETCVDKSFPEFWDRFEELYTS' A
#
# COMPACT_ATOMS: atom_id res chain seq x y z
N GLY A 1 -14.09 -1.79 -0.05
CA GLY A 1 -12.95 -1.11 0.59
C GLY A 1 -13.23 0.38 0.67
N ALA A 2 -12.22 1.16 1.04
CA ALA A 2 -12.29 2.62 1.15
C ALA A 2 -11.00 3.25 0.60
N LEU A 3 -11.02 4.57 0.41
CA LEU A 3 -9.81 5.36 0.26
C LEU A 3 -9.22 5.61 1.65
N ILE A 4 -7.96 5.22 1.86
CA ILE A 4 -7.23 5.37 3.11
C ILE A 4 -6.26 6.54 2.99
N ASP A 5 -6.35 7.50 3.89
CA ASP A 5 -5.31 8.52 4.10
C ASP A 5 -4.30 7.98 5.14
N PRO A 6 -3.04 7.74 4.75
CA PRO A 6 -2.03 7.23 5.67
C PRO A 6 -1.43 8.31 6.58
N HIS A 7 -1.80 9.58 6.40
CA HIS A 7 -1.25 10.73 7.12
C HIS A 7 0.30 10.76 7.08
N ASN A 8 0.87 10.44 5.93
CA ASN A 8 2.31 10.36 5.67
C ASN A 8 3.07 9.33 6.55
N ASP A 9 2.39 8.32 7.10
CA ASP A 9 3.01 7.16 7.75
C ASP A 9 3.07 5.97 6.78
N HIS A 10 4.28 5.65 6.32
CA HIS A 10 4.54 4.53 5.41
C HIS A 10 4.01 3.19 5.93
N ARG A 11 3.97 2.99 7.25
CA ARG A 11 3.51 1.73 7.84
C ARG A 11 2.00 1.58 7.69
N ILE A 12 1.25 2.68 7.79
CA ILE A 12 -0.18 2.69 7.58
C ILE A 12 -0.46 2.37 6.10
N ALA A 13 0.24 3.03 5.17
CA ALA A 13 0.12 2.77 3.74
C ALA A 13 0.39 1.30 3.40
N MET A 14 1.53 0.75 3.83
CA MET A 14 1.89 -0.65 3.57
C MET A 14 0.91 -1.65 4.23
N SER A 15 0.46 -1.38 5.45
CA SER A 15 -0.46 -2.28 6.16
C SER A 15 -1.81 -2.39 5.47
N PHE A 16 -2.35 -1.25 4.99
CA PHE A 16 -3.61 -1.25 4.26
C PHE A 16 -3.47 -1.79 2.84
N ALA A 17 -2.30 -1.63 2.19
CA ALA A 17 -2.02 -2.31 0.92
C ALA A 17 -2.14 -3.84 1.08
N VAL A 18 -1.48 -4.42 2.09
CA VAL A 18 -1.58 -5.86 2.40
C VAL A 18 -3.02 -6.26 2.73
N ALA A 19 -3.75 -5.48 3.52
CA ALA A 19 -5.17 -5.75 3.79
C ALA A 19 -6.04 -5.73 2.52
N GLY A 20 -5.63 -4.95 1.52
CA GLY A 20 -6.26 -4.87 0.19
C GLY A 20 -6.17 -6.15 -0.63
N LEU A 21 -5.20 -7.03 -0.37
CA LEU A 21 -5.05 -8.32 -1.06
C LEU A 21 -6.29 -9.21 -0.91
N VAL A 22 -6.97 -9.13 0.24
CA VAL A 22 -8.17 -9.92 0.57
C VAL A 22 -9.45 -9.07 0.61
N THR A 23 -9.33 -7.75 0.50
CA THR A 23 -10.45 -6.81 0.60
C THR A 23 -10.56 -5.97 -0.66
N ARG A 24 -11.57 -6.25 -1.49
CA ARG A 24 -11.79 -5.48 -2.73
C ARG A 24 -12.00 -3.98 -2.47
N GLY A 25 -11.41 -3.15 -3.33
CA GLY A 25 -11.63 -1.71 -3.37
C GLY A 25 -10.95 -0.92 -2.24
N VAL A 26 -9.84 -1.42 -1.68
CA VAL A 26 -8.92 -0.59 -0.88
C VAL A 26 -8.08 0.26 -1.82
N ARG A 27 -7.96 1.55 -1.54
CA ARG A 27 -7.07 2.49 -2.26
C ARG A 27 -6.29 3.30 -1.23
N ILE A 28 -5.03 3.59 -1.49
CA ILE A 28 -4.16 4.38 -0.62
C ILE A 28 -3.99 5.78 -1.23
N ALA A 29 -4.20 6.83 -0.45
CA ALA A 29 -3.81 8.19 -0.82
C ALA A 29 -2.33 8.42 -0.44
N ASP A 30 -1.64 9.34 -1.12
CA ASP A 30 -0.23 9.67 -0.84
C ASP A 30 0.67 8.41 -0.71
N GLU A 31 0.52 7.50 -1.67
CA GLU A 31 1.21 6.20 -1.68
C GLU A 31 2.75 6.34 -1.76
N THR A 32 3.25 7.51 -2.14
CA THR A 32 4.68 7.87 -2.14
C THR A 32 5.30 7.95 -0.74
N CYS A 33 4.49 8.02 0.34
CA CYS A 33 5.04 8.06 1.69
C CYS A 33 5.86 6.80 2.06
N VAL A 34 5.64 5.67 1.36
CA VAL A 34 6.40 4.42 1.54
C VAL A 34 7.89 4.56 1.24
N ASP A 35 8.26 5.48 0.34
CA ASP A 35 9.63 5.71 -0.09
C ASP A 35 10.56 6.12 1.06
N LYS A 36 9.98 6.63 2.16
CA LYS A 36 10.73 6.96 3.38
C LYS A 36 11.50 5.77 3.96
N SER A 37 10.97 4.55 3.80
CA SER A 37 11.58 3.34 4.36
C SER A 37 11.76 2.22 3.35
N PHE A 38 10.94 2.20 2.29
CA PHE A 38 10.93 1.12 1.32
C PHE A 38 10.51 1.64 -0.08
N PRO A 39 11.45 2.28 -0.81
CA PRO A 39 11.19 2.83 -2.16
C PRO A 39 10.67 1.82 -3.17
N GLU A 40 11.09 0.56 -3.08
CA GLU A 40 10.70 -0.51 -4.00
C GLU A 40 9.43 -1.25 -3.56
N PHE A 41 8.68 -0.73 -2.57
CA PHE A 41 7.53 -1.42 -1.99
C PHE A 41 6.48 -1.80 -3.04
N TRP A 42 6.10 -0.86 -3.92
CA TRP A 42 5.04 -1.10 -4.90
C TRP A 42 5.45 -2.10 -5.99
N ASP A 43 6.70 -2.06 -6.44
CA ASP A 43 7.25 -3.06 -7.37
C ASP A 43 7.17 -4.46 -6.75
N ARG A 44 7.56 -4.60 -5.48
CA ARG A 44 7.47 -5.88 -4.75
C ARG A 44 6.04 -6.31 -4.46
N PHE A 45 5.16 -5.35 -4.25
CA PHE A 45 3.75 -5.62 -4.00
C PHE A 45 3.04 -6.12 -5.26
N GLU A 46 3.42 -5.62 -6.44
CA GLU A 46 2.89 -6.07 -7.74
C GLU A 46 3.26 -7.54 -8.04
N GLU A 47 4.45 -7.98 -7.63
CA GLU A 47 4.90 -9.38 -7.78
C GLU A 47 3.93 -10.38 -7.12
N LEU A 48 3.15 -9.97 -6.11
CA LEU A 48 2.14 -10.82 -5.43
C LEU A 48 0.95 -11.22 -6.33
N TYR A 49 0.69 -10.50 -7.42
CA TYR A 49 -0.41 -10.80 -8.35
C TYR A 49 0.00 -11.69 -9.53
N THR A 50 1.30 -11.94 -9.70
CA THR A 50 1.83 -12.68 -10.85
C THR A 50 2.00 -14.19 -10.54
N SER A 51 1.52 -14.65 -9.38
CA SER A 51 1.56 -16.07 -8.95
C SER A 51 0.25 -16.81 -9.15
#